data_AF-A0A7C6SQ40-F1
#
_entry.id   AF-A0A7C6SQ40-F1
#
_cell.length_a   1.000
_cell.length_b   1.000
_cell.length_c   1.000
_cell.angle_alpha   90.00
_cell.angle_beta   90.00
_cell.angle_gamma   90.00
#
_symmetry.space_group_name_H-M   'P 1'
#
loop_
_entity.id
_entity.type
_entity.pdbx_description
1 polymer ?
#
loop_
_entity_poly.entity_id
_entity_poly.type
_entity_poly.pdbx_seq_one_letter_code
_entity_poly.pdbx_strand_id
1 'polypeptide(L)' 'VSSTLYNVVLQMPGIEIVHRRAHGPGGISYLPLGADAAVGTKTQNFIFRNHYPFPVRIDGTVQDGALTLAVYQVRTQSGI' A
#
# COMPACT_ATOMS: atom_id res chain seq x y z
N VAL A 1 7.22 5.23 2.92
CA VAL A 1 5.82 5.45 2.45
C VAL A 1 5.27 4.21 1.76
N SER A 2 5.86 3.74 0.65
CA SER A 2 5.38 2.52 -0.03
C SER A 2 5.39 1.27 0.85
N SER A 3 6.39 1.07 1.71
CA SER A 3 6.38 -0.04 2.69
C SER A 3 5.17 0.03 3.63
N THR A 4 4.80 1.22 4.12
CA THR A 4 3.61 1.39 4.96
C THR A 4 2.34 0.96 4.21
N LEU A 5 2.15 1.43 2.97
CA LEU A 5 0.98 1.07 2.18
C LEU A 5 0.96 -0.43 1.84
N TYR A 6 2.11 -0.99 1.46
CA TYR A 6 2.25 -2.41 1.16
C TYR A 6 1.79 -3.29 2.33
N ASN A 7 2.23 -3.00 3.56
CA ASN A 7 1.84 -3.78 4.73
C ASN A 7 0.35 -3.65 5.08
N VAL A 8 -0.32 -2.55 4.70
CA VAL A 8 -1.78 -2.43 4.83
C VAL A 8 -2.48 -3.32 3.81
N VAL A 9 -2.12 -3.20 2.53
CA VAL A 9 -2.82 -3.94 1.47
C VAL A 9 -2.50 -5.44 1.45
N LEU A 10 -1.38 -5.86 2.02
CA LEU A 10 -1.03 -7.28 2.21
C LEU A 10 -2.08 -8.02 3.06
N GLN A 11 -2.85 -7.30 3.89
CA GLN A 11 -3.90 -7.86 4.74
C GLN A 11 -5.25 -7.98 4.01
N MET A 12 -5.34 -7.52 2.75
CA MET A 12 -6.60 -7.41 2.01
C MET A 12 -6.67 -8.47 0.90
N PRO A 13 -7.51 -9.53 1.02
CA PRO A 13 -7.50 -10.64 0.07
C PRO A 13 -7.95 -10.27 -1.37
N GLY A 14 -8.63 -9.14 -1.56
CA GLY A 14 -9.02 -8.63 -2.88
C GLY A 14 -8.00 -7.68 -3.51
N ILE A 15 -6.81 -7.51 -2.90
CA ILE A 15 -5.72 -6.73 -3.49
C ILE A 15 -4.63 -7.69 -4.00
N GLU A 16 -4.32 -7.60 -5.29
CA GLU A 16 -3.18 -8.29 -5.90
C GLU A 16 -1.96 -7.38 -5.87
N ILE A 17 -0.82 -7.91 -5.40
CA ILE A 17 0.47 -7.23 -5.52
C ILE A 17 1.05 -7.51 -6.90
N VAL A 18 0.86 -6.58 -7.83
CA VAL A 18 1.33 -6.70 -9.23
C VAL A 18 2.85 -6.56 -9.32
N HIS A 19 3.42 -5.64 -8.54
CA HIS A 19 4.86 -5.44 -8.50
C HIS A 19 5.32 -4.94 -7.14
N ARG A 20 6.40 -5.55 -6.65
CA ARG A 20 7.08 -5.16 -5.42
C ARG A 20 8.59 -5.32 -5.58
N ARG A 21 9.32 -4.28 -5.20
CA ARG A 21 10.77 -4.30 -5.00
C ARG A 21 11.11 -3.68 -3.66
N ALA A 22 12.08 -4.28 -2.97
CA ALA A 22 12.72 -3.67 -1.82
C ALA A 22 13.70 -2.56 -2.26
N HIS A 23 14.18 -1.74 -1.32
CA HIS A 23 15.18 -0.70 -1.57
C HIS A 23 16.59 -1.27 -1.92
N GLY A 24 16.76 -2.59 -1.80
CA GLY A 24 17.97 -3.33 -2.19
C GLY A 24 17.85 -4.80 -1.80
N PRO A 25 18.88 -5.63 -2.04
CA PRO A 25 18.86 -7.06 -1.73
C PRO A 25 18.54 -7.37 -0.26
N GLY A 26 19.02 -6.53 0.67
CA GLY A 26 18.77 -6.67 2.10
C GLY A 26 17.50 -5.98 2.60
N GLY A 27 16.76 -5.28 1.74
CA GLY A 27 15.71 -4.35 2.20
C GLY A 27 16.27 -3.24 3.09
N ILE A 28 15.39 -2.60 3.86
CA ILE A 28 15.78 -1.55 4.81
C ILE A 28 15.78 -2.11 6.24
N SER A 29 16.79 -1.72 7.03
CA SER A 29 17.13 -2.39 8.30
C SER A 29 16.09 -2.25 9.41
N TYR A 30 15.25 -1.22 9.35
CA TYR A 30 14.23 -0.95 10.37
C TYR A 30 12.88 -1.63 10.08
N LEU A 31 12.77 -2.40 8.99
CA LEU A 31 11.57 -3.17 8.67
C LEU A 31 11.84 -4.68 8.80
N PRO A 32 10.82 -5.47 9.19
CA PRO A 32 10.89 -6.93 9.10
C PRO A 32 11.21 -7.40 7.68
N LEU A 33 11.83 -8.57 7.57
CA LEU A 33 12.10 -9.19 6.27
C LEU A 33 10.79 -9.38 5.50
N GLY A 34 10.80 -8.97 4.23
CA GLY A 34 9.62 -9.04 3.35
C GLY A 34 8.71 -7.81 3.40
N ALA A 35 8.72 -7.02 4.48
CA ALA A 35 7.83 -5.87 4.68
C ALA A 35 8.20 -4.61 3.87
N ASP A 36 9.36 -4.61 3.21
CA ASP A 36 9.85 -3.44 2.48
C ASP A 36 9.20 -3.31 1.09
N ALA A 37 8.84 -2.09 0.68
CA ALA A 37 8.45 -1.77 -0.68
C ALA A 37 8.97 -0.37 -1.05
N ALA A 38 9.61 -0.27 -2.21
CA ALA A 38 10.24 0.94 -2.70
C ALA A 38 9.33 1.74 -3.66
N VAL A 39 9.77 2.96 -3.96
CA VAL A 39 9.26 3.82 -5.04
C VAL A 39 10.45 4.63 -5.57
N GLY A 40 10.51 4.92 -6.87
CA GLY A 40 11.48 5.91 -7.36
C GLY A 40 11.91 5.77 -8.82
N THR A 41 11.90 4.57 -9.39
CA THR A 41 12.30 4.35 -10.80
C THR A 41 11.24 3.57 -11.55
N LYS A 42 11.35 3.50 -12.88
CA LYS A 42 10.48 2.67 -13.73
C LYS A 42 10.40 1.20 -13.26
N THR A 43 11.43 0.70 -12.57
CA THR A 43 11.54 -0.70 -12.13
C THR A 43 11.32 -0.90 -10.63
N GLN A 44 11.28 0.16 -9.81
CA GLN A 44 11.16 0.07 -8.35
C GLN A 44 9.80 0.47 -7.79
N ASN A 45 8.82 0.83 -8.63
CA ASN A 45 7.51 1.23 -8.14
C ASN A 45 6.76 0.08 -7.45
N PHE A 46 6.10 0.36 -6.32
CA PHE A 46 5.10 -0.54 -5.77
C PHE A 46 3.79 -0.40 -6.56
N ILE A 47 3.28 -1.52 -7.11
CA ILE A 47 2.07 -1.54 -7.92
C ILE A 47 1.15 -2.64 -7.38
N PHE A 48 -0.11 -2.30 -7.14
CA PHE A 48 -1.15 -3.24 -6.75
C PHE A 48 -2.40 -3.04 -7.60
N ARG A 49 -3.22 -4.09 -7.69
CA ARG A 49 -4.50 -4.08 -8.40
C ARG A 49 -5.63 -4.40 -7.43
N ASN A 50 -6.68 -3.61 -7.52
CA ASN A 50 -7.92 -3.82 -6.79
C ASN A 50 -8.85 -4.76 -7.58
N HIS A 51 -9.14 -5.93 -7.02
CA HIS A 51 -10.10 -6.90 -7.57
C HIS A 51 -11.47 -6.85 -6.89
N TYR A 52 -11.64 -6.00 -5.87
CA TYR A 52 -12.97 -5.79 -5.30
C TYR A 52 -13.92 -5.16 -6.34
N PRO A 53 -15.23 -5.48 -6.30
CA PRO A 53 -16.23 -4.90 -7.20
C PRO A 53 -16.59 -3.45 -6.85
N PHE A 54 -15.76 -2.79 -6.04
CA PHE A 54 -15.95 -1.43 -5.57
C PHE A 54 -14.60 -0.69 -5.54
N PRO A 55 -14.59 0.64 -5.71
CA PRO A 55 -13.37 1.42 -5.56
C PRO A 55 -12.91 1.42 -4.10
N VAL A 56 -11.59 1.54 -3.92
CA VAL A 56 -10.97 1.76 -2.61
C VAL A 56 -10.45 3.18 -2.52
N ARG A 57 -10.62 3.81 -1.35
CA ARG A 57 -10.01 5.11 -1.02
C ARG A 57 -8.83 4.86 -0.11
N ILE A 58 -7.72 5.54 -0.36
CA ILE A 58 -6.53 5.51 0.49
C ILE A 58 -6.39 6.88 1.11
N ASP A 59 -6.50 6.95 2.43
CA ASP A 59 -6.27 8.18 3.18
C ASP A 59 -4.91 8.09 3.88
N GLY A 60 -4.20 9.20 3.94
CA GLY A 60 -2.94 9.32 4.66
C GLY A 60 -2.93 10.53 5.57
N THR A 61 -2.54 10.32 6.82
CA THR A 61 -2.36 11.40 7.81
C THR A 61 -0.95 11.32 8.38
N VAL A 62 -0.34 12.48 8.59
CA VAL A 62 0.94 12.58 9.29
C VAL A 62 0.72 13.36 10.57
N GLN A 63 1.06 12.75 11.69
CA GLN A 63 0.96 13.36 13.01
C GLN A 63 2.12 12.87 13.88
N ASP A 64 2.73 13.77 14.66
CA ASP A 64 3.79 13.45 15.62
C ASP A 64 4.95 12.62 15.03
N GLY A 65 5.32 12.92 13.78
CA GLY A 65 6.39 12.23 13.05
C GLY A 65 6.02 10.84 12.52
N ALA A 66 4.77 10.40 12.67
CA ALA A 66 4.26 9.13 12.18
C ALA A 66 3.33 9.31 10.97
N LEU A 67 3.50 8.47 9.95
CA LEU A 67 2.56 8.34 8.83
C LEU A 67 1.58 7.20 9.14
N THR A 68 0.29 7.53 9.12
CA THR A 68 -0.81 6.55 9.16
C THR A 68 -1.47 6.48 7.80
N LEU A 69 -1.69 5.26 7.30
CA LEU A 69 -2.44 5.01 6.08
C LEU A 69 -3.65 4.14 6.41
N ALA A 70 -4.80 4.48 5.86
CA ALA A 70 -6.02 3.70 5.97
C ALA A 70 -6.63 3.46 4.58
N VAL A 71 -7.13 2.24 4.37
CA VAL A 71 -7.79 1.86 3.11
C VAL A 71 -9.26 1.56 3.40
N TYR A 72 -10.14 2.25 2.69
CA TYR A 72 -11.58 2.17 2.87
C TYR A 72 -12.25 1.65 1.60
N GLN A 73 -13.31 0.85 1.76
CA GLN A 73 -14.30 0.69 0.70
C GLN A 73 -15.00 2.03 0.47
N VAL A 74 -15.04 2.48 -0.79
CA VAL A 74 -15.92 3.59 -1.17
C VAL A 74 -17.34 3.03 -1.27
N ARG A 75 -18.24 3.54 -0.43
CA ARG A 75 -19.67 3.30 -0.59
C ARG A 75 -20.24 4.39 -1.47
N THR A 76 -20.69 4.03 -2.66
CA THR A 76 -21.59 4.89 -3.42
C THR A 76 -22.91 4.94 -2.66
N GLN A 77 -23.32 6.12 -2.23
CA GLN A 77 -24.65 6.30 -1.68
C GLN A 77 -25.63 6.20 -2.85
N SER A 78 -26.28 5.04 -3.03
CA SER A 78 -27.43 4.94 -3.93
C SER A 78 -28.56 5.75 -3.29
N GLY A 79 -28.77 6.97 -3.74
CA GLY A 79 -29.79 7.86 -3.20
C GLY A 79 -30.34 8.79 -4.26
N ILE A 80 -31.55 8.42 -4.72
CA ILE A 80 -32.67 9.25 -5.21
C ILE A 80 -32.38 10.20 -6.39
#